data_AF-A0A450TG98-F1
#
_entry.id   AF-A0A450TG98-F1
#
_cell.length_a   1.000
_cell.length_b   1.000
_cell.length_c   1.000
_cell.angle_alpha   90.00
_cell.angle_beta   90.00
_cell.angle_gamma   90.00
#
_symmetry.space_group_name_H-M   'P 1'
#
loop_
_entity.id
_entity.type
_entity.pdbx_description
1 polymer ?
#
loop_
_entity_poly.entity_id
_entity_poly.type
_entity_poly.pdbx_seq_one_letter_code
_entity_poly.pdbx_strand_id
1 'polypeptide(L)'
;MTESSLSIKSPLDYLDQLMEQEHLSSDYQLSKHLDVSRQLVSNWRHNRAIMDSFHCWKLADALDLDEREIEAAANYQRDKIDKKKEYWLDKWKSLADID
;
A
#
# COMPACT_ATOMS: atom_id res chain seq x y z
N MET A 1 -13.51 3.46 27.00
CA MET A 1 -13.65 4.10 25.68
C MET A 1 -12.72 3.34 24.77
N THR A 2 -13.26 2.43 23.96
CA THR A 2 -12.48 1.70 22.95
C THR A 2 -12.36 2.64 21.76
N GLU A 3 -11.25 3.38 21.69
CA GLU A 3 -10.83 4.00 20.44
C GLU A 3 -10.75 2.89 19.40
N SER A 4 -11.61 2.96 18.40
CA SER A 4 -11.57 2.06 17.26
C SER A 4 -10.22 2.25 16.60
N SER A 5 -9.34 1.26 16.72
CA SER A 5 -8.03 1.24 16.09
C SER A 5 -8.21 1.23 14.57
N LEU A 6 -8.38 2.41 13.96
CA LEU A 6 -8.29 2.58 12.51
C LEU A 6 -6.87 2.16 12.10
N SER A 7 -6.73 0.92 11.67
CA SER A 7 -5.50 0.42 11.08
C SER A 7 -5.38 1.07 9.70
N ILE A 8 -4.34 1.88 9.52
CA ILE A 8 -3.93 2.35 8.20
C ILE A 8 -3.82 1.17 7.23
N LYS A 9 -4.28 1.35 5.97
CA LYS A 9 -4.02 0.36 4.92
C LYS A 9 -2.51 0.22 4.73
N SER A 10 -2.02 -1.00 4.72
CA SER A 10 -0.67 -1.33 4.28
C SER A 10 -0.62 -1.40 2.74
N PRO A 11 0.58 -1.31 2.14
CA PRO A 11 0.77 -1.64 0.72
C PRO A 11 0.19 -3.00 0.30
N LEU A 12 0.05 -3.97 1.22
CA LEU A 12 -0.57 -5.27 0.91
C LEU A 12 -2.07 -5.18 0.70
N ASP A 13 -2.75 -4.31 1.46
CA ASP A 13 -4.19 -4.09 1.33
C ASP A 13 -4.51 -3.48 -0.05
N TYR A 14 -3.64 -2.63 -0.59
CA TYR A 14 -3.76 -2.11 -1.96
C TYR A 14 -3.50 -3.19 -3.02
N LEU A 15 -2.55 -4.10 -2.79
CA LEU A 15 -2.34 -5.23 -3.70
C LEU A 15 -3.56 -6.15 -3.72
N ASP A 16 -4.18 -6.42 -2.56
CA ASP A 16 -5.40 -7.22 -2.47
C ASP A 16 -6.59 -6.50 -3.13
N GLN A 17 -6.74 -5.20 -2.91
CA GLN A 17 -7.74 -4.38 -3.59
C GLN A 17 -7.60 -4.46 -5.11
N LEU A 18 -6.37 -4.39 -5.64
CA LEU A 18 -6.14 -4.50 -7.08
C LEU A 18 -6.47 -5.91 -7.59
N MET A 19 -6.12 -6.96 -6.83
CA MET A 19 -6.49 -8.32 -7.20
C MET A 19 -8.01 -8.50 -7.27
N GLU A 20 -8.77 -7.91 -6.34
CA GLU A 20 -10.23 -7.94 -6.35
C GLU A 20 -10.81 -7.19 -7.56
N GLN A 21 -10.35 -5.96 -7.80
CA GLN A 21 -10.78 -5.09 -8.91
C GLN A 21 -10.56 -5.75 -10.27
N GLU A 22 -9.37 -6.32 -10.47
CA GLU A 22 -8.94 -6.91 -11.75
C GLU A 22 -9.24 -8.41 -11.85
N HIS A 23 -9.94 -8.97 -10.85
CA HIS A 23 -10.29 -10.40 -10.77
C HIS A 23 -9.09 -11.36 -10.89
N LEU A 24 -7.97 -10.98 -10.29
CA LEU A 24 -6.73 -11.77 -10.27
C LEU A 24 -6.80 -12.79 -9.12
N SER A 25 -6.49 -14.06 -9.40
CA SER A 25 -6.55 -15.14 -8.42
C SER A 25 -5.18 -15.58 -7.91
N SER A 26 -4.10 -14.91 -8.33
CA SER A 26 -2.74 -15.27 -7.90
C SER A 26 -1.75 -14.09 -7.95
N ASP A 27 -0.75 -14.14 -7.09
CA ASP A 27 0.41 -13.24 -7.13
C ASP A 27 1.15 -13.29 -8.48
N TYR A 28 1.05 -14.41 -9.20
CA TYR A 28 1.61 -14.49 -10.56
C TYR A 28 0.88 -13.56 -11.52
N GLN A 29 -0.45 -13.59 -11.53
CA GLN A 29 -1.25 -12.69 -12.37
C GLN A 29 -1.06 -11.24 -11.94
N LEU A 30 -1.04 -10.96 -10.64
CA LEU A 30 -0.72 -9.62 -10.10
C LEU A 30 0.65 -9.13 -10.58
N SER A 31 1.69 -9.96 -10.52
CA SER A 31 3.02 -9.58 -11.00
C SER A 31 3.06 -9.27 -12.49
N LYS A 32 2.23 -9.96 -13.29
CA LYS A 32 2.11 -9.70 -14.73
C LYS A 32 1.32 -8.44 -15.03
N HIS A 33 0.25 -8.21 -14.30
CA HIS A 33 -0.57 -7.01 -14.42
C HIS A 33 0.24 -5.76 -14.08
N LEU A 34 0.95 -5.78 -12.95
CA LEU A 34 1.84 -4.69 -12.52
C LEU A 34 3.18 -4.68 -13.25
N ASP A 35 3.46 -5.56 -14.21
CA ASP A 35 4.74 -5.70 -14.89
C ASP A 35 5.96 -5.59 -13.94
N VAL A 36 5.99 -6.50 -12.95
CA VAL A 36 7.05 -6.66 -11.96
C VAL A 36 7.43 -8.13 -11.81
N SER A 37 8.55 -8.40 -11.13
CA SER A 37 8.91 -9.80 -10.83
C SER A 37 8.00 -10.41 -9.76
N ARG A 38 7.71 -11.72 -9.89
CA ARG A 38 7.02 -12.49 -8.83
C ARG A 38 7.75 -12.44 -7.49
N GLN A 39 9.09 -12.40 -7.52
CA GLN A 39 9.90 -12.32 -6.30
C GLN A 39 9.67 -11.01 -5.56
N LEU A 40 9.48 -9.90 -6.29
CA LEU A 40 9.20 -8.61 -5.68
C LEU A 40 7.83 -8.60 -4.99
N VAL A 41 6.78 -9.11 -5.65
CA VAL A 41 5.46 -9.30 -5.04
C VAL A 41 5.55 -10.18 -3.79
N SER A 42 6.26 -11.30 -3.87
CA SER A 42 6.49 -12.17 -2.72
C SER A 42 7.23 -11.46 -1.58
N ASN A 43 8.23 -10.63 -1.89
CA ASN A 43 8.95 -9.87 -0.88
C ASN A 43 8.05 -8.85 -0.17
N TRP A 44 7.15 -8.18 -0.88
CA TRP A 44 6.14 -7.32 -0.26
C TRP A 44 5.21 -8.13 0.64
N ARG A 45 4.59 -9.20 0.11
CA ARG A 45 3.64 -10.07 0.86
C ARG A 45 4.19 -10.60 2.18
N HIS A 46 5.50 -10.85 2.24
CA HIS A 46 6.17 -11.38 3.43
C HIS A 46 6.94 -10.32 4.23
N ASN A 47 6.70 -9.03 3.98
CA ASN A 47 7.38 -7.91 4.64
C ASN A 47 8.92 -7.98 4.58
N ARG A 48 9.48 -8.59 3.53
CA ARG A 48 10.93 -8.66 3.26
C ARG A 48 11.44 -7.45 2.49
N ALA A 49 10.54 -6.71 1.86
CA ALA A 49 10.81 -5.43 1.23
C ALA A 49 9.63 -4.49 1.50
N ILE A 50 9.93 -3.20 1.55
CA ILE A 50 8.93 -2.14 1.61
C ILE A 50 8.76 -1.59 0.21
N MET A 51 7.52 -1.40 -0.24
CA MET A 51 7.22 -0.83 -1.55
C MET A 51 7.85 0.58 -1.67
N ASP A 52 8.66 0.79 -2.70
CA ASP A 52 9.25 2.10 -2.99
C ASP A 52 8.25 3.01 -3.74
N SER A 53 8.59 4.30 -3.85
CA SER A 53 7.74 5.29 -4.52
C SER A 53 7.34 4.90 -5.93
N PHE A 54 8.28 4.38 -6.74
CA PHE A 54 7.97 3.99 -8.11
C PHE A 54 6.88 2.93 -8.17
N HIS A 55 6.94 1.92 -7.29
CA HIS A 55 5.92 0.88 -7.24
C HIS A 55 4.62 1.33 -6.57
N CYS A 56 4.66 2.28 -5.63
CA CYS A 56 3.47 2.92 -5.09
C CYS A 56 2.67 3.63 -6.20
N TRP A 57 3.36 4.41 -7.04
CA TRP A 57 2.73 5.13 -8.15
C TRP A 57 2.16 4.15 -9.18
N LYS A 58 2.92 3.11 -9.54
CA LYS A 58 2.44 2.07 -10.46
C LYS A 58 1.18 1.35 -9.95
N LEU A 59 1.09 1.13 -8.64
CA LEU A 59 -0.09 0.53 -8.02
C LEU A 59 -1.27 1.51 -7.98
N ALA A 60 -1.01 2.79 -7.71
CA ALA A 60 -2.03 3.84 -7.73
C ALA A 60 -2.62 4.05 -9.13
N ASP A 61 -1.77 4.08 -10.17
CA ASP A 61 -2.21 4.14 -11.58
C ASP A 61 -3.15 2.97 -11.93
N ALA A 62 -2.87 1.77 -11.41
CA ALA A 62 -3.70 0.59 -11.65
C ALA A 62 -5.03 0.60 -10.86
N LEU A 63 -5.06 1.31 -9.73
CA LEU A 63 -6.23 1.40 -8.83
C LEU A 63 -7.09 2.66 -9.07
N ASP A 64 -6.64 3.58 -9.93
CA ASP A 64 -7.25 4.91 -10.10
C ASP A 64 -7.37 5.67 -8.76
N LEU A 65 -6.28 5.63 -7.97
CA LEU A 65 -6.16 6.29 -6.67
C LEU A 65 -5.10 7.40 -6.71
N ASP A 66 -5.12 8.29 -5.71
CA ASP A 66 -4.04 9.24 -5.49
C ASP A 66 -2.77 8.50 -5.06
N GLU A 67 -1.69 8.66 -5.82
CA GLU A 67 -0.40 8.01 -5.57
C GLU A 67 0.17 8.32 -4.18
N ARG A 68 -0.15 9.51 -3.66
CA ARG A 68 0.33 9.98 -2.35
C ARG A 68 -0.29 9.18 -1.21
N GLU A 69 -1.48 8.60 -1.41
CA GLU A 69 -2.14 7.76 -0.41
C GLU A 69 -1.30 6.51 -0.13
N ILE A 70 -0.92 5.79 -1.20
CA ILE A 70 -0.13 4.57 -1.11
C ILE A 70 1.29 4.87 -0.64
N GLU A 71 1.88 5.99 -1.07
CA GLU A 71 3.18 6.43 -0.55
C GLU A 71 3.14 6.74 0.95
N ALA A 72 2.07 7.39 1.44
CA ALA A 72 1.92 7.67 2.86
C ALA A 72 1.83 6.36 3.67
N ALA A 73 1.04 5.39 3.20
CA ALA A 73 0.97 4.05 3.78
C ALA A 73 2.34 3.33 3.81
N ALA A 74 3.07 3.34 2.69
CA ALA A 74 4.39 2.71 2.59
C ALA A 74 5.42 3.39 3.52
N ASN A 75 5.38 4.72 3.63
CA ASN A 75 6.26 5.45 4.53
C ASN A 75 5.92 5.24 6.01
N TYR A 76 4.64 5.17 6.36
CA TYR A 76 4.20 4.80 7.71
C TYR A 76 4.78 3.44 8.14
N GLN A 77 4.79 2.46 7.23
CA GLN A 77 5.38 1.14 7.48
C GLN A 77 6.91 1.18 7.58
N ARG A 78 7.56 2.06 6.79
CA ARG A 78 9.02 2.23 6.72
C ARG A 78 9.61 2.90 7.95
N ASP A 79 8.98 3.98 8.39
CA ASP A 79 9.53 4.83 9.43
C ASP A 79 9.42 4.16 10.81
N LYS A 80 10.50 4.28 11.58
CA LYS A 80 10.60 3.74 12.95
C LYS A 80 10.44 4.82 14.03
N ILE A 81 10.33 6.08 13.61
CA ILE A 81 10.23 7.23 14.52
C ILE A 81 8.75 7.59 14.64
N ASP A 82 8.21 7.52 15.86
CA ASP A 82 6.78 7.70 16.12
C ASP A 82 6.22 9.00 15.52
N LYS A 83 6.93 10.13 15.69
CA LYS A 83 6.52 11.42 15.09
C LYS A 83 6.43 11.40 13.56
N LYS A 84 7.29 10.63 12.89
CA LYS A 84 7.22 10.48 11.43
C LYS A 84 6.07 9.58 11.03
N LYS A 85 5.83 8.50 11.79
CA LYS A 85 4.68 7.62 11.58
C LYS A 85 3.38 8.40 11.74
N GLU A 86 3.25 9.21 12.79
CA GLU A 86 2.09 10.10 13.01
C GLU A 86 1.88 11.04 11.81
N TYR A 87 2.94 11.69 11.34
CA TYR A 87 2.88 12.52 10.13
C TYR A 87 2.36 11.76 8.91
N TRP A 88 2.85 10.55 8.64
CA TRP A 88 2.40 9.75 7.49
C TRP A 88 0.97 9.24 7.67
N LEU A 89 0.57 8.90 8.88
CA LEU A 89 -0.80 8.52 9.20
C LEU A 89 -1.77 9.67 8.91
N ASP A 90 -1.43 10.90 9.32
CA ASP A 90 -2.25 12.08 9.06
C ASP A 90 -2.36 12.37 7.56
N LYS A 91 -1.25 12.21 6.81
CA LYS A 91 -1.26 12.32 5.35
C LYS A 91 -2.16 11.29 4.71
N TRP A 92 -2.06 10.03 5.14
CA TRP A 92 -2.88 8.96 4.62
C TRP A 92 -4.37 9.21 4.87
N LYS A 93 -4.77 9.56 6.10
CA LYS A 93 -6.17 9.87 6.43
C LYS A 93 -6.75 10.97 5.56
N SER A 94 -5.98 12.06 5.38
CA SER A 94 -6.38 13.19 4.54
C SER A 94 -6.51 12.86 3.06
N LEU A 95 -5.85 11.80 2.56
CA LEU A 95 -5.87 11.42 1.15
C LEU A 95 -6.89 10.31 0.87
N ALA A 96 -7.08 9.40 1.82
CA ALA A 96 -8.05 8.31 1.75
C ALA A 96 -9.49 8.77 2.04
N ASP A 97 -9.72 10.08 2.24
CA ASP A 97 -10.99 10.66 2.68
C ASP A 97 -11.55 10.00 3.96
N ILE A 98 -10.67 9.69 4.92
CA ILE A 98 -11.03 9.10 6.21
C ILE A 98 -10.96 10.19 7.28
N ASP A 99 -12.13 10.60 7.80
CA ASP A 99 -12.30 11.53 8.93
C ASP A 99 -11.76 10.96 10.26
#